data_AF-A0A940FPL6-F1
#
_entry.id   AF-A0A940FPL6-F1
#
_cell.length_a   1.000
_cell.length_b   1.000
_cell.length_c   1.000
_cell.angle_alpha   90.00
_cell.angle_beta   90.00
_cell.angle_gamma   90.00
#
_symmetry.space_group_name_H-M   'P 1'
#
loop_
_entity.id
_entity.type
_entity.pdbx_description
1 polymer ?
#
loop_
_entity_poly.entity_id
_entity_poly.type
_entity_poly.pdbx_seq_one_letter_code
_entity_poly.pdbx_strand_id
1 'polypeptide(L)'
;VLGLNVILSLLIKKYVSESISWDVRILYSEAFKTEITNSPLDATDKLRLLTSSMPRYIWVASFYIGANRIMDFSFDATNVADAMIGLQVTCYVSELKPVVAKFIKDNRARFIQAFTHKLAERYINDFLIKQLETPE
;
A
#
# COMPACT_ATOMS: atom_id res chain seq x y z
N VAL A 1 8.85 4.23 1.37
CA VAL A 1 7.96 4.88 2.36
C VAL A 1 7.82 6.38 2.18
N LEU A 2 8.90 7.17 2.00
CA LEU A 2 8.81 8.64 1.95
C LEU A 2 7.75 9.16 0.98
N GLY A 3 7.64 8.55 -0.21
CA GLY A 3 6.61 8.93 -1.18
C GLY A 3 5.18 8.62 -0.77
N LEU A 4 4.95 7.42 -0.26
CA LEU A 4 3.66 7.05 0.31
C LEU A 4 3.27 7.96 1.48
N ASN A 5 4.25 8.33 2.32
CA ASN A 5 4.02 9.25 3.42
C ASN A 5 3.56 10.62 2.93
N VAL A 6 4.17 11.17 1.88
CA VAL A 6 3.74 12.44 1.29
C VAL A 6 2.30 12.35 0.77
N ILE A 7 1.98 11.31 0.00
CA ILE A 7 0.63 11.12 -0.57
C ILE A 7 -0.41 11.03 0.56
N LEU A 8 -0.22 10.10 1.50
CA LEU A 8 -1.21 9.83 2.55
C LEU A 8 -1.30 10.99 3.54
N SER A 9 -0.19 11.63 3.89
CA SER A 9 -0.22 12.82 4.76
C SER A 9 -0.96 13.98 4.11
N LEU A 10 -0.77 14.23 2.82
CA LEU A 10 -1.49 15.31 2.12
C LEU A 10 -3.00 15.06 2.07
N LEU A 11 -3.40 13.80 1.92
CA LEU A 11 -4.81 13.41 1.92
C LEU A 11 -5.43 13.53 3.32
N ILE A 12 -4.76 12.98 4.33
CA ILE A 12 -5.39 12.64 5.63
C ILE A 12 -5.22 13.75 6.67
N LYS A 13 -4.16 14.57 6.59
CA LYS A 13 -3.82 15.58 7.61
C LYS A 13 -4.92 16.63 7.87
N LYS A 14 -5.89 16.77 6.97
CA LYS A 14 -7.04 17.67 7.14
C LYS A 14 -8.20 17.05 7.95
N TYR A 15 -8.20 15.73 8.11
CA TYR A 15 -9.34 14.97 8.63
C TYR A 15 -9.05 14.24 9.94
N VAL A 16 -7.78 14.12 10.31
CA VAL A 16 -7.32 13.28 11.42
C VAL A 16 -6.43 14.11 12.33
N SER A 17 -6.70 14.05 13.62
CA SER A 17 -5.92 14.75 14.65
C SER A 17 -4.87 13.85 15.30
N GLU A 18 -5.04 12.54 15.13
CA GLU A 18 -4.17 11.48 15.60
C GLU A 18 -2.83 11.46 14.85
N SER A 19 -1.82 10.90 15.52
CA SER A 19 -0.49 10.74 14.94
C SER A 19 -0.50 9.72 13.80
N ILE A 20 0.13 10.09 12.70
CA ILE A 20 0.43 9.18 11.59
C ILE A 20 1.78 8.50 11.85
N SER A 21 1.85 7.19 11.67
CA SER A 21 3.10 6.43 11.80
C SER A 21 3.23 5.33 10.75
N TRP A 22 4.46 4.84 10.58
CA TRP A 22 4.81 3.78 9.64
C TRP A 22 5.59 2.69 10.36
N ASP A 23 5.24 1.44 10.13
CA ASP A 23 6.05 0.27 10.49
C ASP A 23 6.56 -0.39 9.21
N VAL A 24 7.86 -0.60 9.10
CA VAL A 24 8.50 -1.16 7.90
C VAL A 24 9.30 -2.38 8.30
N ARG A 25 8.89 -3.53 7.77
CA ARG A 25 9.46 -4.83 8.14
C ARG A 25 9.70 -5.72 6.93
N ILE A 26 10.71 -6.58 7.04
CA ILE A 26 10.86 -7.73 6.15
C ILE A 26 10.26 -8.93 6.87
N LEU A 27 9.42 -9.69 6.18
CA LEU A 27 8.93 -10.96 6.70
C LEU A 27 8.76 -12.00 5.60
N TYR A 28 8.60 -13.25 6.03
CA TYR A 28 8.15 -14.31 5.13
C TYR A 28 6.72 -14.04 4.66
N SER A 29 6.44 -14.29 3.38
CA SER A 29 5.09 -14.13 2.84
C SER A 29 4.05 -15.00 3.57
N GLU A 30 4.42 -16.18 4.03
CA GLU A 30 3.55 -17.04 4.84
C GLU A 30 3.19 -16.43 6.21
N ALA A 31 4.14 -15.74 6.85
CA ALA A 31 3.86 -15.00 8.07
C ALA A 31 2.89 -13.84 7.80
N PHE A 32 3.06 -13.15 6.66
CA PHE A 32 2.15 -12.08 6.26
C PHE A 32 0.74 -12.63 6.00
N LYS A 33 0.60 -13.75 5.28
CA LYS A 33 -0.68 -14.42 5.05
C LYS A 33 -1.34 -14.87 6.36
N THR A 34 -0.55 -15.27 7.34
CA THR A 34 -1.06 -15.59 8.69
C THR A 34 -1.63 -14.35 9.38
N GLU A 35 -1.00 -13.18 9.25
CA GLU A 35 -1.57 -11.91 9.74
C GLU A 35 -2.87 -11.56 9.01
N ILE A 36 -2.90 -11.70 7.68
CA ILE A 36 -4.10 -11.44 6.85
C ILE A 36 -5.28 -12.32 7.27
N THR A 37 -5.03 -13.60 7.56
CA THR A 37 -6.06 -14.55 8.02
C THR A 37 -6.77 -14.04 9.29
N ASN A 38 -6.01 -13.46 10.22
CA ASN A 38 -6.50 -12.95 11.50
C ASN A 38 -6.91 -11.46 11.46
N SER A 39 -6.86 -10.82 10.30
CA SER A 39 -7.14 -9.39 10.14
C SER A 39 -8.64 -9.09 10.08
N PRO A 40 -9.07 -7.81 10.20
CA PRO A 40 -10.47 -7.43 10.04
C PRO A 40 -10.95 -7.32 8.58
N LEU A 41 -10.12 -7.69 7.59
CA LEU A 41 -10.52 -7.69 6.18
C LEU A 41 -11.74 -8.58 5.92
N ASP A 42 -12.54 -8.21 4.91
CA ASP A 42 -13.64 -9.04 4.45
C ASP A 42 -13.15 -10.37 3.84
N ALA A 43 -14.07 -11.31 3.69
CA ALA A 43 -13.74 -12.65 3.21
C ALA A 43 -13.20 -12.68 1.78
N THR A 44 -13.66 -11.77 0.92
CA THR A 44 -13.26 -11.70 -0.49
C THR A 44 -11.82 -11.21 -0.60
N ASP A 45 -11.47 -10.12 0.07
CA ASP A 45 -10.11 -9.60 0.07
C ASP A 45 -9.12 -10.55 0.75
N LYS A 46 -9.54 -11.21 1.85
CA LYS A 46 -8.74 -12.27 2.47
C LYS A 46 -8.45 -13.39 1.50
N LEU A 47 -9.48 -13.95 0.86
CA LEU A 47 -9.32 -15.07 -0.06
C LEU A 47 -8.37 -14.71 -1.20
N ARG A 48 -8.53 -13.52 -1.79
CA ARG A 48 -7.67 -13.00 -2.86
C ARG A 48 -6.20 -12.91 -2.42
N LEU A 49 -5.93 -12.36 -1.23
CA LEU A 49 -4.58 -12.23 -0.69
C LEU A 49 -3.96 -13.59 -0.34
N LEU A 50 -4.72 -14.49 0.29
CA LEU A 50 -4.24 -15.79 0.73
C LEU A 50 -3.90 -16.71 -0.46
N THR A 51 -4.67 -16.61 -1.55
CA THR A 51 -4.45 -17.38 -2.78
C THR A 51 -3.42 -16.76 -3.72
N SER A 52 -3.05 -15.49 -3.53
CA SER A 52 -2.04 -14.84 -4.38
C SER A 52 -0.65 -15.45 -4.19
N SER A 53 0.11 -15.55 -5.29
CA SER A 53 1.52 -15.94 -5.25
C SER A 53 2.36 -14.75 -4.78
N MET A 54 3.26 -14.97 -3.81
CA MET A 54 4.17 -13.96 -3.28
C MET A 54 5.60 -14.51 -3.18
N PRO A 55 6.64 -13.68 -3.37
CA PRO A 55 8.02 -14.06 -3.09
C PRO A 55 8.18 -14.57 -1.65
N ARG A 56 9.22 -15.39 -1.40
CA ARG A 56 9.48 -15.95 -0.06
C ARG A 56 9.64 -14.87 1.00
N TYR A 57 10.30 -13.76 0.65
CA TYR A 57 10.49 -12.60 1.52
C TYR A 57 9.88 -11.37 0.87
N ILE A 58 9.15 -10.60 1.68
CA ILE A 58 8.54 -9.35 1.24
C ILE A 58 8.87 -8.24 2.23
N TRP A 59 9.01 -7.03 1.72
CA TRP A 59 8.92 -5.82 2.52
C TRP A 59 7.45 -5.48 2.72
N VAL A 60 7.05 -5.12 3.93
CA VAL A 60 5.73 -4.59 4.23
C VAL A 60 5.88 -3.26 4.94
N ALA A 61 5.38 -2.20 4.30
CA ALA A 61 5.23 -0.89 4.88
C ALA A 61 3.77 -0.70 5.32
N SER A 62 3.55 -0.73 6.63
CA SER A 62 2.24 -0.62 7.26
C SER A 62 2.01 0.82 7.70
N PHE A 63 0.92 1.41 7.25
CA PHE A 63 0.50 2.77 7.55
C PHE A 63 -0.53 2.76 8.69
N TYR A 64 -0.27 3.54 9.73
CA TYR A 64 -1.13 3.64 10.91
C TYR A 64 -1.63 5.07 11.15
N ILE A 65 -2.84 5.13 11.70
CA ILE A 65 -3.42 6.33 12.30
C ILE A 65 -3.73 6.00 13.76
N GLY A 66 -3.01 6.62 14.69
CA GLY A 66 -3.03 6.20 16.08
C GLY A 66 -2.59 4.73 16.22
N ALA A 67 -3.46 3.90 16.79
CA ALA A 67 -3.23 2.45 16.93
C ALA A 67 -3.80 1.62 15.76
N ASN A 68 -4.52 2.24 14.82
CA ASN A 68 -5.25 1.53 13.77
C ASN A 68 -4.37 1.33 12.54
N ARG A 69 -4.22 0.08 12.11
CA ARG A 69 -3.56 -0.29 10.85
C ARG A 69 -4.51 0.02 9.70
N ILE A 70 -4.15 0.96 8.84
CA ILE A 70 -5.04 1.48 7.80
C ILE A 70 -4.75 0.84 6.45
N MET A 71 -3.47 0.76 6.08
CA MET A 71 -3.04 0.19 4.80
C MET A 71 -1.69 -0.51 4.93
N ASP A 72 -1.49 -1.56 4.15
CA ASP A 72 -0.18 -2.14 3.90
C ASP A 72 0.21 -1.99 2.45
N PHE A 73 1.50 -1.74 2.25
CA PHE A 73 2.14 -1.76 0.95
C PHE A 73 3.21 -2.83 1.00
N SER A 74 3.05 -3.87 0.18
CA SER A 74 4.03 -4.96 0.10
C SER A 74 4.89 -4.84 -1.14
N PHE A 75 6.16 -5.22 -1.02
CA PHE A 75 7.17 -5.16 -2.08
C PHE A 75 8.02 -6.42 -2.06
N ASP A 76 8.57 -6.78 -3.21
CA ASP A 76 9.51 -7.90 -3.30
C ASP A 76 10.81 -7.54 -2.56
N ALA A 77 11.27 -8.41 -1.65
CA ALA A 77 12.55 -8.21 -0.95
C ALA A 77 13.75 -8.82 -1.67
N THR A 78 13.54 -9.55 -2.77
CA THR A 78 14.57 -10.34 -3.47
C THR A 78 15.15 -9.66 -4.71
N ASN A 79 14.37 -8.84 -5.42
CA ASN A 79 14.79 -8.20 -6.67
C ASN A 79 14.87 -6.67 -6.55
N VAL A 80 15.88 -6.15 -5.82
CA VAL A 80 16.00 -4.74 -5.41
C VAL A 80 15.89 -3.71 -6.57
N ALA A 81 16.24 -4.09 -7.81
CA ALA A 81 16.18 -3.19 -8.96
C ALA A 81 14.74 -2.98 -9.51
N ASP A 82 13.94 -4.05 -9.57
CA ASP A 82 12.55 -4.01 -10.08
C ASP A 82 11.48 -4.09 -8.97
N ALA A 83 11.87 -4.41 -7.74
CA ALA A 83 11.03 -4.50 -6.54
C ALA A 83 10.25 -3.21 -6.23
N MET A 84 10.70 -2.09 -6.81
CA MET A 84 10.15 -0.75 -6.58
C MET A 84 8.74 -0.55 -7.13
N ILE A 85 8.23 -1.45 -7.98
CA ILE A 85 6.85 -1.32 -8.47
C ILE A 85 5.85 -1.72 -7.38
N GLY A 86 6.17 -2.62 -6.46
CA GLY A 86 5.25 -3.08 -5.41
C GLY A 86 4.41 -4.29 -5.84
N LEU A 87 4.03 -5.10 -4.87
CA LEU A 87 3.30 -6.37 -5.05
C LEU A 87 1.81 -6.18 -4.83
N GLN A 88 1.44 -5.62 -3.69
CA GLN A 88 0.05 -5.51 -3.27
C GLN A 88 -0.16 -4.32 -2.35
N VAL A 89 -1.31 -3.66 -2.49
CA VAL A 89 -1.87 -2.74 -1.49
C VAL A 89 -3.02 -3.43 -0.77
N THR A 90 -2.95 -3.51 0.55
CA THR A 90 -4.02 -4.03 1.40
C THR A 90 -4.62 -2.87 2.16
N CYS A 91 -5.95 -2.70 2.14
CA CYS A 91 -6.61 -1.61 2.84
C CYS A 91 -7.58 -2.19 3.86
N TYR A 92 -7.38 -1.86 5.13
CA TYR A 92 -8.21 -2.35 6.25
C TYR A 92 -9.44 -1.48 6.51
N VAL A 93 -9.56 -0.37 5.78
CA VAL A 93 -10.69 0.57 5.84
C VAL A 93 -11.18 0.76 4.39
N SER A 94 -12.09 -0.11 3.95
CA SER A 94 -12.46 -0.25 2.53
C SER A 94 -12.93 1.05 1.90
N GLU A 95 -13.58 1.92 2.68
CA GLU A 95 -14.07 3.23 2.24
C GLU A 95 -12.95 4.20 1.85
N LEU A 96 -11.74 4.03 2.41
CA LEU A 96 -10.60 4.86 2.06
C LEU A 96 -10.00 4.47 0.70
N LYS A 97 -10.09 3.21 0.29
CA LYS A 97 -9.49 2.71 -0.94
C LYS A 97 -9.86 3.55 -2.19
N PRO A 98 -11.15 3.80 -2.51
CA PRO A 98 -11.53 4.64 -3.65
C PRO A 98 -11.16 6.11 -3.47
N VAL A 99 -11.15 6.62 -2.22
CA VAL A 99 -10.75 8.00 -1.91
C VAL A 99 -9.26 8.21 -2.20
N VAL A 100 -8.41 7.27 -1.77
CA VAL A 100 -6.96 7.31 -2.05
C VAL A 100 -6.71 7.15 -3.55
N ALA A 101 -7.38 6.22 -4.23
CA ALA A 101 -7.26 6.03 -5.68
C ALA A 101 -7.55 7.34 -6.43
N LYS A 102 -8.70 7.97 -6.13
CA LYS A 102 -9.10 9.23 -6.75
C LYS A 102 -8.12 10.35 -6.45
N PHE A 103 -7.67 10.48 -5.20
CA PHE A 103 -6.69 11.50 -4.83
C PHE A 103 -5.37 11.36 -5.59
N ILE A 104 -4.88 10.13 -5.76
CA ILE A 104 -3.65 9.86 -6.53
C ILE A 104 -3.85 10.20 -8.00
N LYS A 105 -4.99 9.86 -8.59
CA LYS A 105 -5.33 10.23 -9.98
C LYS A 105 -5.37 11.74 -10.18
N ASP A 106 -6.11 12.44 -9.34
CA ASP A 106 -6.31 13.90 -9.45
C ASP A 106 -4.98 14.67 -9.32
N ASN A 107 -3.99 14.08 -8.64
CA ASN A 107 -2.67 14.68 -8.40
C ASN A 107 -1.54 13.94 -9.14
N ARG A 108 -1.86 13.08 -10.12
CA ARG A 108 -0.92 12.17 -10.79
C ARG A 108 0.33 12.88 -11.29
N ALA A 109 0.16 13.96 -12.05
CA ALA A 109 1.28 14.72 -12.63
C ALA A 109 2.24 15.26 -11.57
N ARG A 110 1.68 15.79 -10.47
CA ARG A 110 2.44 16.31 -9.34
C ARG A 110 3.22 15.21 -8.64
N PHE A 111 2.61 14.04 -8.45
CA PHE A 111 3.29 12.90 -7.82
C PHE A 111 4.38 12.32 -8.70
N ILE A 112 4.15 12.14 -9.99
CA ILE A 112 5.19 11.69 -10.94
C ILE A 112 6.39 12.64 -10.90
N GLN A 113 6.16 13.95 -10.92
CA GLN A 113 7.24 14.95 -10.84
C GLN A 113 7.99 14.93 -9.50
N ALA A 114 7.28 14.70 -8.39
CA ALA A 114 7.88 14.65 -7.06
C ALA A 114 8.72 13.37 -6.83
N PHE A 115 8.43 12.29 -7.58
CA PHE A 115 9.17 11.05 -7.48
C PHE A 115 10.32 11.01 -8.48
N THR A 116 11.55 11.31 -8.01
CA THR A 116 12.76 11.38 -8.84
C THR A 116 13.29 10.05 -9.41
N HIS A 117 12.65 8.92 -9.11
CA HIS A 117 13.05 7.61 -9.65
C HIS A 117 12.52 7.37 -11.07
N LYS A 118 13.31 6.65 -11.89
CA LYS A 118 13.00 6.29 -13.28
C LYS A 118 11.68 5.51 -13.45
N LEU A 119 11.18 4.89 -12.37
CA LEU A 119 9.97 4.07 -12.37
C LEU A 119 8.74 4.80 -11.81
N ALA A 120 8.81 6.12 -11.58
CA ALA A 120 7.70 6.90 -11.00
C ALA A 120 6.37 6.71 -11.68
N GLU A 121 6.37 6.75 -13.01
CA GLU A 121 5.14 6.59 -13.76
C GLU A 121 4.53 5.20 -13.56
N ARG A 122 5.36 4.14 -13.62
CA ARG A 122 4.91 2.76 -13.39
C ARG A 122 4.46 2.54 -11.95
N TYR A 123 5.19 3.09 -10.98
CA TYR A 123 4.81 3.02 -9.57
C TYR A 123 3.44 3.66 -9.30
N ILE A 124 3.18 4.84 -9.88
CA ILE A 124 1.89 5.52 -9.71
C ILE A 124 0.77 4.78 -10.46
N ASN A 125 0.97 4.45 -11.74
CA ASN A 125 -0.12 3.91 -12.57
C ASN A 125 -0.32 2.42 -12.38
N ASP A 126 0.74 1.65 -12.52
CA ASP A 126 0.69 0.19 -12.63
C ASP A 126 0.52 -0.45 -11.25
N PHE A 127 0.98 0.23 -10.19
CA PHE A 127 0.86 -0.23 -8.82
C PHE A 127 -0.20 0.53 -8.04
N LEU A 128 0.05 1.79 -7.63
CA LEU A 128 -0.86 2.45 -6.68
C LEU A 128 -2.29 2.57 -7.23
N ILE A 129 -2.44 3.16 -8.41
CA ILE A 129 -3.75 3.37 -9.04
C ILE A 129 -4.43 2.03 -9.32
N LYS A 130 -3.75 1.10 -10.01
CA LYS A 130 -4.32 -0.22 -10.34
C LYS A 130 -4.73 -1.02 -9.11
N GLN A 131 -3.89 -1.09 -8.07
CA GLN A 131 -4.17 -1.88 -6.86
C GLN A 131 -5.31 -1.26 -6.03
N LEU A 132 -5.43 0.07 -6.02
CA LEU A 132 -6.51 0.74 -5.31
C LEU A 132 -7.83 0.74 -6.09
N GLU A 133 -7.79 0.58 -7.42
CA GLU A 133 -8.99 0.52 -8.26
C GLU A 133 -9.52 -0.87 -8.54
N THR A 134 -8.68 -1.90 -8.44
CA THR A 134 -9.09 -3.27 -8.78
C THR A 134 -10.36 -3.59 -7.99
N PRO A 135 -11.52 -3.74 -8.67
CA PRO A 135 -12.79 -3.98 -8.02
C PRO A 135 -12.73 -5.30 -7.25
N GLU A 136 -13.50 -5.36 -6.17
CA GLU A 136 -13.78 -6.57 -5.39
C GLU A 136 -14.34 -7.69 -6.28
#